data_AF-A0AA41BJ96-F1
#
_entry.id   AF-A0AA41BJ96-F1
#
_cell.length_a   1.000
_cell.length_b   1.000
_cell.length_c   1.000
_cell.angle_alpha   90.00
_cell.angle_beta   90.00
_cell.angle_gamma   90.00
#
_symmetry.space_group_name_H-M   'P 1'
#
loop_
_entity.id
_entity.type
_entity.pdbx_description
1 polymer ?
#
loop_
_entity_poly.entity_id
_entity_poly.type
_entity_poly.pdbx_seq_one_letter_code
_entity_poly.pdbx_strand_id
1 'polypeptide(L)'
;MISAILTISVILAYIIVMRAVSRETCEKNLRGLWYLTSIGSRCVLATECFYRGNCLPSYDAVTNCERLLIGEERKYVYLQLGMPIRSGSGRTEYFDGGAMNRSELSVEFNHNRLVKKNCRFE
;
A
#
# COMPACT_ATOMS: atom_id res chain seq x y z
N MET A 1 -29.77 -23.57 -24.62
CA MET A 1 -28.58 -22.92 -25.23
C MET A 1 -28.43 -21.44 -24.90
N ILE A 2 -29.50 -20.66 -24.72
CA ILE A 2 -29.43 -19.21 -24.42
C ILE A 2 -28.78 -18.90 -23.05
N SER A 3 -29.01 -19.77 -22.04
CA SER A 3 -28.52 -19.55 -20.66
C SER A 3 -26.98 -19.60 -20.52
N ALA A 4 -26.30 -20.43 -21.32
CA ALA A 4 -24.84 -20.57 -21.26
C ALA A 4 -24.09 -19.38 -21.89
N ILE A 5 -24.68 -18.71 -22.87
CA ILE A 5 -24.09 -17.54 -23.52
C ILE A 5 -24.16 -16.32 -22.59
N LEU A 6 -25.25 -16.19 -21.84
CA LEU A 6 -25.42 -15.12 -20.85
C LEU A 6 -24.39 -15.23 -19.71
N THR A 7 -24.16 -16.43 -19.18
CA THR A 7 -23.18 -16.64 -18.10
C THR A 7 -21.75 -16.39 -18.56
N ILE A 8 -21.36 -16.82 -19.77
CA ILE A 8 -20.04 -16.53 -20.35
C ILE A 8 -19.84 -15.02 -20.52
N SER A 9 -20.87 -14.30 -20.97
CA SER A 9 -20.81 -12.85 -21.18
C SER A 9 -20.61 -12.07 -19.88
N VAL A 10 -21.29 -12.48 -18.80
CA VAL A 10 -21.15 -11.86 -17.47
C VAL A 10 -19.78 -12.16 -16.87
N ILE A 11 -19.25 -13.38 -17.02
CA ILE A 11 -17.91 -13.74 -16.57
C ILE A 11 -16.85 -12.96 -17.34
N LEU A 12 -17.00 -12.81 -18.66
CA LEU A 12 -16.07 -12.06 -19.49
C LEU A 12 -16.10 -10.56 -19.14
N ALA A 13 -17.29 -9.98 -18.94
CA ALA A 13 -17.44 -8.60 -18.48
C ALA A 13 -16.83 -8.39 -17.08
N TYR A 14 -17.04 -9.34 -16.16
CA TYR A 14 -16.42 -9.32 -14.83
C TYR A 14 -14.88 -9.40 -14.92
N ILE A 15 -14.34 -10.25 -15.80
CA ILE A 15 -12.89 -10.36 -16.03
C ILE A 15 -12.33 -9.08 -16.68
N ILE A 16 -13.06 -8.44 -17.60
CA ILE A 16 -12.64 -7.18 -18.25
C ILE A 16 -12.64 -6.03 -17.24
N VAL A 17 -13.67 -5.93 -16.40
CA VAL A 17 -13.75 -4.94 -15.31
C VAL A 17 -12.65 -5.17 -14.26
N MET A 18 -12.35 -6.44 -13.95
CA MET A 18 -11.23 -6.80 -13.07
C MET A 18 -9.85 -6.52 -13.68
N ARG A 19 -9.73 -6.45 -15.02
CA ARG A 19 -8.46 -6.28 -15.75
C ARG A 19 -8.08 -4.83 -16.06
N ALA A 20 -8.97 -3.86 -15.89
CA ALA A 20 -8.68 -2.46 -16.22
C ALA A 20 -9.04 -1.51 -15.07
N VAL A 21 -8.47 -1.71 -13.88
CA VAL A 21 -8.46 -0.65 -12.88
C VAL A 21 -7.56 0.47 -13.41
N SER A 22 -8.11 1.66 -13.64
CA SER A 22 -7.29 2.82 -14.02
C SER A 22 -6.50 3.33 -12.81
N ARG A 23 -5.37 4.01 -13.07
CA ARG A 23 -4.57 4.68 -12.03
C ARG A 23 -5.42 5.64 -11.20
N GLU A 24 -6.27 6.43 -11.86
CA GLU A 24 -7.16 7.38 -11.18
C GLU A 24 -8.16 6.68 -10.26
N THR A 25 -8.79 5.59 -10.72
CA THR A 25 -9.69 4.78 -9.89
C THR A 25 -8.97 4.18 -8.70
N CYS A 26 -7.73 3.70 -8.88
CA CYS A 26 -6.91 3.15 -7.80
C CYS A 26 -6.62 4.19 -6.71
N GLU A 27 -6.08 5.35 -7.12
CA GLU A 27 -5.60 6.38 -6.21
C GLU A 27 -6.77 7.11 -5.51
N LYS A 28 -7.84 7.45 -6.26
CA LYS A 28 -8.95 8.26 -5.72
C LYS A 28 -10.05 7.43 -5.05
N ASN A 29 -10.51 6.37 -5.71
CA ASN A 29 -11.72 5.65 -5.27
C ASN A 29 -11.40 4.50 -4.33
N LEU A 30 -10.34 3.74 -4.62
CA LEU A 30 -10.01 2.52 -3.88
C LEU A 30 -9.05 2.78 -2.71
N ARG A 31 -8.52 4.00 -2.59
CA ARG A 31 -7.47 4.37 -1.63
C ARG A 31 -6.28 3.38 -1.69
N GLY A 32 -5.96 2.94 -2.90
CA GLY A 32 -4.82 2.09 -3.21
C GLY A 32 -3.67 2.92 -3.76
N LEU A 33 -2.50 2.29 -3.87
CA LEU A 33 -1.35 2.89 -4.53
C LEU A 33 -1.08 2.17 -5.85
N TRP A 34 -0.85 2.95 -6.89
CA TRP A 34 -0.53 2.43 -8.21
C TRP A 34 0.97 2.19 -8.32
N TYR A 35 1.35 0.93 -8.55
CA TYR A 35 2.75 0.52 -8.66
C TYR A 35 3.07 0.06 -10.08
N LEU A 36 4.22 0.47 -10.60
CA LEU A 36 4.84 -0.13 -11.76
C LEU A 36 5.69 -1.33 -11.31
N THR A 37 5.47 -2.50 -11.91
CA THR A 37 6.27 -3.71 -11.67
C THR A 37 6.91 -4.17 -12.98
N SER A 38 7.86 -5.10 -12.92
CA SER A 38 8.49 -5.69 -14.11
C SER A 38 7.50 -6.43 -15.03
N ILE A 39 6.34 -6.83 -14.52
CA ILE A 39 5.29 -7.57 -15.24
C ILE A 39 4.13 -6.63 -15.65
N GLY A 40 4.26 -5.32 -15.39
CA GLY A 40 3.25 -4.30 -15.71
C GLY A 40 2.80 -3.49 -14.49
N SER A 41 1.79 -2.66 -14.67
CA SER A 41 1.25 -1.81 -13.62
C SER A 41 0.14 -2.50 -12.83
N ARG A 42 0.10 -2.31 -11.51
CA ARG A 42 -0.94 -2.85 -10.64
C ARG A 42 -1.41 -1.84 -9.60
N CYS A 43 -2.69 -1.90 -9.25
CA CYS A 43 -3.21 -1.24 -8.06
C CYS A 43 -2.98 -2.13 -6.84
N VAL A 44 -2.42 -1.58 -5.76
CA VAL A 44 -2.28 -2.28 -4.48
C VAL A 44 -3.19 -1.61 -3.47
N LEU A 45 -4.16 -2.36 -2.94
CA LEU A 45 -5.07 -1.86 -1.92
C LEU A 45 -4.42 -1.94 -0.54
N ALA A 46 -4.55 -0.88 0.26
CA ALA A 46 -4.00 -0.83 1.61
C ALA A 46 -4.45 -2.02 2.47
N THR A 47 -5.75 -2.33 2.43
CA THR A 47 -6.34 -3.45 3.15
C THR A 47 -5.75 -4.79 2.70
N GLU A 48 -5.61 -5.00 1.39
CA GLU A 48 -5.14 -6.27 0.85
C GLU A 48 -3.68 -6.53 1.21
N CYS A 49 -2.80 -5.55 0.98
CA CYS A 49 -1.38 -5.75 1.27
C CYS A 49 -1.10 -5.86 2.76
N PHE A 50 -1.85 -5.10 3.58
CA PHE A 50 -1.68 -5.10 5.03
C PHE A 50 -2.01 -6.46 5.64
N TYR A 51 -3.19 -7.02 5.32
CA TYR A 51 -3.60 -8.32 5.87
C TYR A 51 -2.82 -9.51 5.29
N ARG A 52 -2.29 -9.38 4.07
CA ARG A 52 -1.38 -10.38 3.49
C ARG A 52 0.07 -10.23 3.94
N GLY A 53 0.40 -9.15 4.65
CA GLY A 53 1.76 -8.87 5.13
C GLY A 53 2.77 -8.69 4.00
N ASN A 54 2.37 -8.14 2.87
CA ASN A 54 3.19 -8.08 1.66
C ASN A 54 3.19 -6.70 0.98
N CYS A 55 2.96 -5.63 1.74
CA CYS A 55 3.12 -4.27 1.22
C CYS A 55 4.58 -4.08 0.79
N LEU A 56 4.80 -3.82 -0.50
CA LEU A 56 6.14 -3.60 -1.03
C LEU A 56 6.71 -2.29 -0.47
N PRO A 57 8.03 -2.23 -0.21
CA PRO A 57 8.67 -0.98 0.17
C PRO A 57 8.48 0.06 -0.92
N SER A 58 8.20 1.30 -0.51
CA SER A 58 8.19 2.41 -1.46
C SER A 58 9.61 2.70 -1.94
N TYR A 59 9.73 3.03 -3.22
CA TYR A 59 10.99 3.47 -3.81
C TYR A 59 11.53 4.74 -3.11
N ASP A 60 10.62 5.60 -2.64
CA ASP A 60 10.89 6.85 -1.94
C ASP A 60 10.08 6.91 -0.63
N ALA A 61 10.42 6.00 0.30
CA ALA A 61 9.71 5.89 1.56
C ALA A 61 9.93 7.11 2.47
N VAL A 62 11.08 7.79 2.37
CA VAL A 62 11.37 9.04 3.08
C VAL A 62 10.36 10.13 2.74
N THR A 63 10.20 10.45 1.45
CA THR A 63 9.24 11.47 0.99
C THR A 63 7.81 11.08 1.37
N ASN A 64 7.47 9.80 1.23
CA ASN A 64 6.15 9.30 1.63
C ASN A 64 5.92 9.45 3.13
N CYS A 65 6.92 9.16 3.95
CA CYS A 65 6.85 9.34 5.41
C CYS A 65 6.56 10.81 5.75
N GLU A 66 7.25 11.76 5.12
CA GLU A 66 7.02 13.20 5.36
C GLU A 66 5.58 13.62 5.05
N ARG A 67 4.92 12.94 4.11
CA ARG A 67 3.51 13.20 3.72
C ARG A 67 2.47 12.54 4.61
N LEU A 68 2.82 11.49 5.36
CA LEU A 68 1.89 10.79 6.26
C LEU A 68 1.29 11.74 7.29
N LEU A 69 -0.01 11.68 7.52
CA LEU A 69 -0.67 12.48 8.55
C LEU A 69 -0.77 11.70 9.87
N ILE A 70 -0.53 12.39 10.98
CA ILE A 70 -0.86 11.85 12.31
C ILE A 70 -2.35 11.52 12.35
N GLY A 71 -2.69 10.34 12.85
CA GLY A 71 -4.04 9.76 12.83
C GLY A 71 -4.32 8.85 11.64
N GLU A 72 -3.41 8.71 10.67
CA GLU A 72 -3.58 7.72 9.60
C GLU A 72 -3.66 6.29 10.13
N GLU A 73 -4.44 5.46 9.44
CA GLU A 73 -4.55 4.04 9.80
C GLU A 73 -3.28 3.28 9.42
N ARG A 74 -2.89 2.31 10.24
CA ARG A 74 -1.68 1.50 10.04
C ARG A 74 -1.59 0.92 8.62
N LYS A 75 -2.70 0.45 8.06
CA LYS A 75 -2.76 -0.08 6.68
C LYS A 75 -2.34 0.93 5.61
N TYR A 76 -2.67 2.22 5.78
CA TYR A 76 -2.29 3.27 4.82
C TYR A 76 -0.82 3.65 4.99
N VAL A 77 -0.32 3.68 6.23
CA VAL A 77 1.11 3.83 6.49
C VAL A 77 1.92 2.71 5.82
N TYR A 78 1.49 1.46 6.00
CA TYR A 78 2.18 0.31 5.38
C TYR A 78 2.07 0.31 3.87
N LEU A 79 0.95 0.78 3.30
CA LEU A 79 0.83 0.93 1.85
C LEU A 79 1.86 1.94 1.29
N GLN A 80 2.18 2.98 2.06
CA GLN A 80 3.08 4.07 1.67
C GLN A 80 4.56 3.78 1.95
N LEU A 81 4.87 3.03 3.01
CA LEU A 81 6.24 2.74 3.45
C LEU A 81 6.68 1.29 3.17
N GLY A 82 5.73 0.38 2.97
CA GLY A 82 5.96 -1.07 2.92
C GLY A 82 5.72 -1.77 4.25
N MET A 83 6.17 -3.02 4.34
CA MET A 83 6.17 -3.76 5.60
C MET A 83 7.31 -3.28 6.52
N PRO A 84 7.09 -3.21 7.84
CA PRO A 84 8.17 -2.91 8.77
C PRO A 84 9.24 -3.99 8.73
N ILE A 85 10.50 -3.58 8.81
CA ILE A 85 11.66 -4.48 8.85
C ILE A 85 11.90 -5.03 10.26
N ARG A 86 11.47 -4.29 11.30
CA ARG A 86 11.49 -4.73 12.69
C ARG A 86 10.52 -3.93 13.55
N SER A 87 10.11 -4.52 14.67
CA SER A 87 9.33 -3.87 15.73
C SER A 87 10.23 -3.57 16.92
N GLY A 88 10.18 -2.34 17.43
CA GLY A 88 10.90 -1.91 18.62
C GLY A 88 10.09 -1.97 19.91
N SER A 89 10.69 -1.48 20.98
CA SER A 89 10.00 -1.23 22.24
C SER A 89 8.93 -0.15 22.08
N GLY A 90 7.81 -0.28 22.81
CA GLY A 90 6.83 0.80 22.93
C GLY A 90 5.99 1.08 21.67
N ARG A 91 5.62 0.05 20.90
CA ARG A 91 4.78 0.17 19.68
C ARG A 91 5.42 0.99 18.54
N THR A 92 6.73 1.18 18.60
CA THR A 92 7.51 1.74 17.50
C THR A 92 7.81 0.66 16.47
N GLU A 93 7.63 0.96 15.20
CA GLU A 93 7.94 0.10 14.07
C GLU A 93 8.91 0.81 13.15
N TYR A 94 9.83 0.03 12.57
CA TYR A 94 10.90 0.55 11.73
C TYR A 94 10.75 0.05 10.29
N PHE A 95 11.04 0.93 9.34
CA PHE A 95 10.84 0.72 7.91
C PHE A 95 12.12 1.05 7.15
N ASP A 96 12.30 0.43 6.00
CA ASP A 96 13.37 0.79 5.06
C ASP A 96 13.06 2.16 4.42
N GLY A 97 14.07 3.03 4.29
CA GLY A 97 13.97 4.35 3.67
C GLY A 97 13.77 4.31 2.14
N GLY A 98 13.91 3.13 1.54
CA GLY A 98 13.63 2.86 0.14
C GLY A 98 14.90 2.66 -0.68
N ALA A 99 14.72 2.42 -1.98
CA ALA A 99 15.81 2.04 -2.88
C ALA A 99 16.89 3.12 -3.05
N MET A 100 16.54 4.40 -2.88
CA MET A 100 17.48 5.53 -3.00
C MET A 100 18.11 5.96 -1.67
N ASN A 101 17.59 5.50 -0.53
CA ASN A 101 18.10 5.88 0.78
C ASN A 101 18.01 4.72 1.76
N ARG A 102 19.17 4.24 2.22
CA ARG A 102 19.28 3.14 3.19
C ARG A 102 19.00 3.56 4.63
N SER A 103 18.53 4.79 4.87
CA SER A 103 18.13 5.25 6.19
C SER A 103 16.97 4.43 6.73
N GLU A 104 16.99 4.13 8.02
CA GLU A 104 15.83 3.54 8.69
C GLU A 104 14.82 4.65 9.04
N LEU A 105 13.54 4.39 8.81
CA LEU A 105 12.44 5.26 9.23
C LEU A 105 11.78 4.64 10.46
N SER A 106 11.25 5.45 11.37
CA SER A 106 10.47 4.94 12.49
C SER A 106 9.13 5.62 12.63
N VAL A 107 8.12 4.83 13.01
CA VAL A 107 6.78 5.34 13.30
C VAL A 107 6.25 4.68 14.55
N GLU A 108 5.38 5.36 15.27
CA GLU A 108 4.72 4.84 16.46
C GLU A 108 3.22 4.80 16.24
N PHE A 109 2.61 3.68 16.62
CA PHE A 109 1.18 3.48 16.55
C PHE A 109 0.56 3.41 17.93
N ASN A 110 -0.54 4.13 18.12
CA ASN A 110 -1.48 3.85 19.20
C ASN A 110 -2.68 3.11 18.62
N HIS A 111 -2.87 1.85 19.02
CA HIS A 111 -3.82 0.92 18.40
C HIS A 111 -3.59 0.79 16.89
N ASN A 112 -4.46 1.38 16.07
CA ASN A 112 -4.39 1.35 14.61
C ASN A 112 -4.10 2.73 14.00
N ARG A 113 -3.68 3.71 14.81
CA ARG A 113 -3.52 5.11 14.39
C ARG A 113 -2.07 5.56 14.57
N LEU A 114 -1.51 6.17 13.54
CA LEU A 114 -0.18 6.79 13.57
C LEU A 114 -0.18 7.94 14.59
N VAL A 115 0.73 7.92 15.57
CA VAL A 115 0.84 8.98 16.59
C VAL A 115 2.17 9.73 16.52
N LYS A 116 3.20 9.08 15.98
CA LYS A 116 4.53 9.69 15.81
C LYS A 116 5.17 9.13 14.56
N LYS A 117 5.97 9.97 13.89
CA LYS A 117 6.79 9.56 12.76
C LYS A 117 8.15 10.26 12.83
N ASN A 118 9.20 9.53 12.50
CA ASN A 118 10.53 10.03 12.27
C ASN A 118 10.96 9.64 10.85
N CYS A 119 10.95 10.62 9.96
CA CYS A 119 11.16 10.44 8.53
C CYS A 119 12.59 10.74 8.08
N ARG A 120 13.43 11.22 8.99
CA ARG A 120 14.83 11.54 8.75
C ARG A 120 15.62 10.92 9.89
N PHE A 121 16.71 10.25 9.58
CA PHE A 121 17.67 9.89 10.63
C PHE A 121 18.86 10.82 10.58
N GLU A 122 19.29 11.22 11.78
CA GLU A 122 20.64 11.71 12.08
C GLU A 122 21.69 10.62 11.81
#